data_AF-A0A4Q6APR6-F1
#
_entry.id   AF-A0A4Q6APR6-F1
#
_cell.length_a   1.000
_cell.length_b   1.000
_cell.length_c   1.000
_cell.angle_alpha   90.00
_cell.angle_beta   90.00
_cell.angle_gamma   90.00
#
_symmetry.space_group_name_H-M   'P 1'
#
loop_
_entity.id
_entity.type
_entity.pdbx_description
1 polymer ?
#
loop_
_entity_poly.entity_id
_entity_poly.type
_entity_poly.pdbx_seq_one_letter_code
_entity_poly.pdbx_strand_id
1 'polypeptide(L)'
;MNLLRRPILSFCLLNILAIGTISVSNSARERRQNTFEKSALPQDYEERSAADKEELLYKQMEGTRYSSLPPLTSVNPIRFVMSALDTKMDLARDEAPGDYQKSIHAHAVTARVRFEADPESPYTGLFQGAGYGILRISVTADPKGKDFAPGFALKLLVDGKPSENLSALYMLSGQGADHNFFAHELSNIIPTETDQRSTERGA
;
A
#
# COMPACT_ATOMS: atom_id res chain seq x y z
N MET A 1 37.73 48.51 3.87
CA MET A 1 36.34 48.90 4.22
C MET A 1 35.80 47.82 5.14
N ASN A 2 36.07 47.91 6.45
CA ASN A 2 35.23 48.59 7.46
C ASN A 2 33.79 48.04 7.45
N LEU A 3 33.44 47.16 8.40
CA LEU A 3 32.92 47.50 9.76
C LEU A 3 31.39 47.65 9.67
N LEU A 4 30.55 46.81 10.29
CA LEU A 4 30.00 46.86 11.66
C LEU A 4 28.68 46.05 11.57
N ARG A 5 28.01 45.46 12.56
CA ARG A 5 28.14 45.23 14.00
C ARG A 5 27.00 44.24 14.34
N ARG A 6 27.25 43.24 15.19
CA ARG A 6 26.23 42.75 16.16
C ARG A 6 26.13 43.80 17.29
N PRO A 7 25.03 43.98 18.09
CA PRO A 7 24.42 42.92 18.92
C PRO A 7 22.92 43.10 19.36
N ILE A 8 22.38 42.01 19.93
CA ILE A 8 21.51 41.85 21.13
C ILE A 8 20.67 43.06 21.61
N LEU A 9 19.36 42.85 21.81
CA LEU A 9 18.64 43.47 22.95
C LEU A 9 17.55 42.53 23.51
N SER A 10 17.72 42.21 24.79
CA SER A 10 16.77 41.61 25.73
C SER A 10 15.70 42.63 26.14
N PHE A 11 14.45 42.23 26.37
CA PHE A 11 13.61 42.86 27.39
C PHE A 11 12.55 41.90 27.97
N CYS A 12 12.45 41.99 29.29
CA CYS A 12 11.69 41.18 30.24
C CYS A 12 10.15 41.32 30.15
N LEU A 13 9.52 40.27 30.72
CA LEU A 13 8.22 40.17 31.39
C LEU A 13 7.27 41.38 31.42
N LEU A 14 6.01 41.10 31.13
CA LEU A 14 4.90 41.57 31.96
C LEU A 14 3.82 40.49 32.11
N ASN A 15 3.56 40.10 33.36
CA ASN A 15 2.42 39.28 33.78
C ASN A 15 1.11 40.06 33.60
N ILE A 16 0.11 39.46 32.96
CA ILE A 16 -1.30 39.75 33.28
C ILE A 16 -2.02 38.41 33.46
N LEU A 17 -2.50 38.24 34.69
CA LEU A 17 -3.43 37.22 35.13
C LEU A 17 -4.77 37.43 34.39
N ALA A 18 -5.24 36.42 33.66
CA ALA A 18 -6.64 36.31 33.28
C ALA A 18 -7.09 34.87 33.52
N ILE A 19 -7.80 34.69 34.63
CA ILE A 19 -8.57 33.50 34.95
C ILE A 19 -9.69 33.43 33.91
N GLY A 20 -9.56 32.50 32.97
CA GLY A 20 -10.61 32.12 32.04
C GLY A 20 -10.71 30.61 32.05
N THR A 21 -11.71 30.08 32.74
CA THR A 21 -12.13 28.68 32.61
C THR A 21 -12.59 28.45 31.18
N ILE A 22 -11.69 28.01 30.31
CA ILE A 22 -12.06 27.47 29.01
C ILE A 22 -12.51 26.04 29.28
N SER A 23 -13.83 25.84 29.25
CA SER A 23 -14.44 24.53 29.06
C SER A 23 -13.88 23.95 27.77
N VAL A 24 -12.87 23.10 27.87
CA VAL A 24 -12.36 22.31 26.75
C VAL A 24 -13.51 21.39 26.34
N SER A 25 -14.20 21.73 25.26
CA SER A 25 -15.19 20.85 24.67
C SER A 25 -14.49 19.53 24.32
N ASN A 26 -14.97 18.43 24.89
CA ASN A 26 -14.46 17.06 24.68
C ASN A 26 -14.38 16.62 23.20
N SER A 27 -14.96 17.38 22.27
CA SER A 27 -14.97 17.09 20.83
C SER A 27 -13.59 17.10 20.15
N ALA A 28 -12.60 17.82 20.70
CA ALA A 28 -11.24 17.82 20.14
C ALA A 28 -10.40 16.61 20.59
N ARG A 29 -10.75 16.02 21.74
CA ARG A 29 -10.07 14.84 22.29
C ARG A 29 -10.59 13.55 21.66
N GLU A 30 -11.88 13.49 21.33
CA GLU A 30 -12.49 12.37 20.58
C GLU A 30 -12.08 12.34 19.10
N ARG A 31 -11.86 13.50 18.45
CA ARG A 31 -11.33 13.51 17.07
C ARG A 31 -9.90 12.98 16.94
N ARG A 32 -9.11 12.98 18.01
CA ARG A 32 -7.75 12.42 18.01
C ARG A 32 -7.71 10.91 18.27
N GLN A 33 -8.81 10.30 18.71
CA GLN A 33 -8.88 8.85 18.92
C GLN A 33 -9.33 8.10 17.66
N ASN A 34 -9.96 8.78 16.70
CA ASN A 34 -10.43 8.17 15.45
C ASN A 34 -9.50 8.40 14.24
N THR A 35 -8.42 9.15 14.40
CA THR A 35 -7.21 8.88 13.63
C THR A 35 -6.61 7.63 14.24
N PHE A 36 -6.89 6.48 13.64
CA PHE A 36 -5.91 5.40 13.67
C PHE A 36 -4.61 6.08 13.27
N GLU A 37 -3.71 6.34 14.23
CA GLU A 37 -2.29 6.53 13.94
C GLU A 37 -1.98 5.35 13.03
N LYS A 38 -1.89 5.60 11.72
CA LYS A 38 -1.60 4.61 10.70
C LYS A 38 -0.27 4.03 11.13
N SER A 39 -0.31 2.94 11.89
CA SER A 39 0.76 2.64 12.84
C SER A 39 2.01 2.41 12.03
N ALA A 40 2.97 3.33 12.11
CA ALA A 40 4.24 3.16 11.44
C ALA A 40 4.82 1.84 11.95
N LEU A 41 5.33 1.03 11.02
CA LEU A 41 6.10 -0.16 11.39
C LEU A 41 7.23 0.23 12.36
N PRO A 42 7.61 -0.65 13.30
CA PRO A 42 8.64 -0.30 14.27
C PRO A 42 9.96 0.04 13.57
N GLN A 43 10.80 0.89 14.19
CA GLN A 43 12.01 1.40 13.54
C GLN A 43 13.00 0.28 13.15
N ASP A 44 12.99 -0.82 13.90
CA ASP A 44 13.80 -2.01 13.65
C ASP A 44 13.13 -3.01 12.69
N TYR A 45 12.01 -2.65 12.05
CA TYR A 45 11.19 -3.57 11.25
C TYR A 45 12.03 -4.36 10.25
N GLU A 46 12.92 -3.71 9.50
CA GLU A 46 13.70 -4.38 8.46
C GLU A 46 14.71 -5.40 9.00
N GLU A 47 15.15 -5.24 10.25
CA GLU A 47 16.10 -6.13 10.92
C GLU A 47 15.43 -7.40 11.47
N ARG A 48 14.09 -7.46 11.48
CA ARG A 48 13.32 -8.56 12.06
C ARG A 48 13.30 -9.80 11.15
N SER A 49 12.90 -10.92 11.75
CA SER A 49 12.60 -12.15 11.01
C SER A 49 11.37 -11.95 10.11
N ALA A 50 11.30 -12.71 9.02
CA ALA A 50 10.17 -12.75 8.10
C ALA A 50 8.87 -13.12 8.83
N ALA A 51 8.95 -13.99 9.84
CA ALA A 51 7.81 -14.36 10.69
C ALA A 51 7.28 -13.16 11.50
N ASP A 52 8.18 -12.42 12.15
CA ASP A 52 7.80 -11.23 12.92
C ASP A 52 7.23 -10.13 12.01
N LYS A 53 7.82 -9.95 10.82
CA LYS A 53 7.31 -9.03 9.79
C LYS A 53 5.89 -9.41 9.38
N GLU A 54 5.62 -10.69 9.14
CA GLU A 54 4.31 -11.19 8.76
C GLU A 54 3.28 -10.88 9.83
N GLU A 55 3.61 -11.19 11.08
CA GLU A 55 2.72 -10.98 12.21
C GLU A 55 2.36 -9.50 12.40
N LEU A 56 3.35 -8.61 12.31
CA LEU A 56 3.14 -7.16 12.41
C LEU A 56 2.22 -6.65 11.30
N LEU A 57 2.52 -7.00 10.05
CA LEU A 57 1.70 -6.59 8.89
C LEU A 57 0.29 -7.18 8.95
N TYR A 58 0.17 -8.47 9.30
CA TYR A 58 -1.11 -9.15 9.36
C TYR A 58 -2.01 -8.54 10.44
N LYS A 59 -1.47 -8.27 11.62
CA LYS A 59 -2.19 -7.59 12.70
C LYS A 59 -2.68 -6.20 12.29
N GLN A 60 -1.86 -5.43 11.56
CA GLN A 60 -2.29 -4.15 11.01
C GLN A 60 -3.44 -4.30 10.01
N MET A 61 -3.37 -5.28 9.12
CA MET A 61 -4.42 -5.55 8.14
C MET A 61 -5.74 -5.99 8.80
N GLU A 62 -5.68 -6.83 9.82
CA GLU A 62 -6.86 -7.23 10.60
C GLU A 62 -7.57 -6.02 11.23
N GLY A 63 -6.80 -5.03 11.70
CA GLY A 63 -7.32 -3.76 12.21
C GLY A 63 -8.07 -2.91 11.16
N THR A 64 -7.88 -3.19 9.86
CA THR A 64 -8.55 -2.48 8.75
C THR A 64 -9.74 -3.23 8.16
N ARG A 65 -10.14 -4.36 8.77
CA ARG A 65 -11.24 -5.18 8.26
C ARG A 65 -12.58 -4.43 8.33
N TYR A 66 -13.29 -4.40 7.21
CA TYR A 66 -14.62 -3.82 7.14
C TYR A 66 -15.69 -4.76 7.71
N SER A 67 -16.62 -4.23 8.49
CA SER A 67 -17.90 -4.90 8.79
C SER A 67 -18.89 -4.81 7.62
N SER A 68 -18.76 -3.75 6.81
CA SER A 68 -19.53 -3.51 5.59
C SER A 68 -18.66 -2.76 4.59
N LEU A 69 -18.72 -3.15 3.31
CA LEU A 69 -17.87 -2.55 2.28
C LEU A 69 -18.17 -1.06 2.09
N PRO A 70 -17.17 -0.17 2.20
CA PRO A 70 -17.35 1.24 1.87
C PRO A 70 -17.63 1.42 0.36
N PRO A 71 -18.25 2.53 -0.06
CA PRO A 71 -18.44 2.79 -1.48
C PRO A 71 -17.09 2.99 -2.18
N LEU A 72 -16.93 2.39 -3.35
CA LEU A 72 -15.77 2.62 -4.22
C LEU A 72 -15.97 3.93 -4.99
N THR A 73 -15.01 4.83 -4.89
CA THR A 73 -14.97 6.03 -5.74
C THR A 73 -14.51 5.64 -7.14
N SER A 74 -15.26 6.07 -8.16
CA SER A 74 -14.83 5.89 -9.56
C SER A 74 -13.59 6.75 -9.82
N VAL A 75 -12.52 6.09 -10.26
CA VAL A 75 -11.26 6.74 -10.65
C VAL A 75 -10.90 6.34 -12.08
N ASN A 76 -10.18 7.18 -12.82
CA ASN A 76 -9.61 6.80 -14.12
C ASN A 76 -8.27 6.08 -13.90
N PRO A 77 -8.20 4.73 -14.01
CA PRO A 77 -7.02 3.96 -13.64
C PRO A 77 -5.83 4.28 -14.55
N ILE A 78 -6.04 4.47 -15.86
CA ILE A 78 -4.97 4.71 -16.83
C ILE A 78 -4.21 6.01 -16.50
N ARG A 79 -4.93 7.09 -16.16
CA ARG A 79 -4.33 8.40 -15.85
C ARG A 79 -3.65 8.43 -14.48
N PHE A 80 -4.10 7.59 -13.54
CA PHE A 80 -3.55 7.53 -12.18
C PHE A 80 -2.35 6.58 -12.06
N VAL A 81 -2.41 5.42 -12.70
CA VAL A 81 -1.33 4.42 -12.70
C VAL A 81 -0.02 5.05 -13.18
N MET A 82 -0.03 5.82 -14.27
CA MET A 82 1.21 6.39 -14.81
C MET A 82 1.81 7.57 -14.01
N SER A 83 1.05 8.22 -13.13
CA SER A 83 1.54 9.40 -12.36
C SER A 83 1.76 9.13 -10.87
N ALA A 84 1.11 8.11 -10.29
CA ALA A 84 1.19 7.78 -8.87
C ALA A 84 2.09 6.58 -8.53
N LEU A 85 2.55 5.83 -9.53
CA LEU A 85 3.40 4.67 -9.30
C LEU A 85 4.85 5.06 -8.95
N ASP A 86 5.41 6.09 -9.59
CA ASP A 86 6.83 6.43 -9.51
C ASP A 86 7.33 6.59 -8.05
N THR A 87 6.71 7.48 -7.27
CA THR A 87 7.13 7.77 -5.89
C THR A 87 6.94 6.60 -4.92
N LYS A 88 6.03 5.67 -5.19
CA LYS A 88 5.75 4.52 -4.33
C LYS A 88 6.61 3.31 -4.70
N MET A 89 6.82 3.08 -5.99
CA MET A 89 7.54 1.91 -6.48
C MET A 89 9.04 2.00 -6.18
N ASP A 90 9.57 3.21 -6.00
CA ASP A 90 10.96 3.45 -5.62
C ASP A 90 11.25 3.26 -4.13
N LEU A 91 10.23 3.10 -3.28
CA LEU A 91 10.40 2.91 -1.85
C LEU A 91 10.49 1.41 -1.51
N ALA A 92 11.70 0.96 -1.16
CA ALA A 92 11.95 -0.36 -0.59
C ALA A 92 11.46 -0.45 0.86
N ARG A 93 10.13 -0.38 1.06
CA ARG A 93 9.46 -0.46 2.37
C ARG A 93 8.20 -1.29 2.28
N ASP A 94 7.82 -1.89 3.41
CA ASP A 94 6.60 -2.69 3.49
C ASP A 94 5.32 -1.91 3.79
N GLU A 95 5.45 -0.62 4.07
CA GLU A 95 4.35 0.31 4.26
C GLU A 95 4.35 1.42 3.20
N ALA A 96 3.15 1.85 2.80
CA ALA A 96 3.01 3.07 2.00
C ALA A 96 3.19 4.31 2.89
N PRO A 97 3.72 5.43 2.36
CA PRO A 97 3.84 6.69 3.11
C PRO A 97 2.55 7.09 3.83
N GLY A 98 2.66 7.78 4.96
CA GLY A 98 1.54 8.08 5.86
C GLY A 98 0.35 8.76 5.16
N ASP A 99 0.63 9.69 4.26
CA ASP A 99 -0.29 10.49 3.46
C ASP A 99 -0.73 9.81 2.14
N TYR A 100 -0.22 8.61 1.83
CA TYR A 100 -0.62 7.88 0.63
C TYR A 100 -2.07 7.41 0.73
N GLN A 101 -2.90 7.93 -0.18
CA GLN A 101 -4.28 7.49 -0.38
C GLN A 101 -4.38 6.60 -1.62
N LYS A 102 -4.84 5.36 -1.40
CA LYS A 102 -5.02 4.37 -2.47
C LYS A 102 -6.28 4.70 -3.27
N SER A 103 -6.14 4.98 -4.56
CA SER A 103 -7.25 5.32 -5.46
C SER A 103 -7.81 4.12 -6.23
N ILE A 104 -6.96 3.14 -6.55
CA ILE A 104 -7.29 1.88 -7.23
C ILE A 104 -7.00 0.70 -6.32
N HIS A 105 -7.67 -0.44 -6.54
CA HIS A 105 -7.54 -1.63 -5.69
C HIS A 105 -7.92 -1.37 -4.23
N ALA A 106 -8.92 -0.52 -3.96
CA ALA A 106 -9.31 -0.14 -2.60
C ALA A 106 -9.91 -1.32 -1.81
N HIS A 107 -10.71 -2.17 -2.47
CA HIS A 107 -11.20 -3.41 -1.89
C HIS A 107 -10.30 -4.59 -2.22
N ALA A 108 -10.04 -5.42 -1.22
CA ALA A 108 -9.24 -6.61 -1.36
C ALA A 108 -9.54 -7.64 -0.28
N VAL A 109 -9.14 -8.87 -0.55
CA VAL A 109 -8.98 -9.91 0.45
C VAL A 109 -7.49 -10.23 0.60
N THR A 110 -7.07 -10.60 1.80
CA THR A 110 -5.67 -10.86 2.13
C THR A 110 -5.52 -12.22 2.79
N ALA A 111 -4.43 -12.93 2.47
CA ALA A 111 -4.09 -14.22 3.04
C ALA A 111 -2.59 -14.30 3.37
N ARG A 112 -2.25 -15.05 4.42
CA ARG A 112 -0.88 -15.51 4.67
C ARG A 112 -0.57 -16.63 3.68
N VAL A 113 0.63 -16.63 3.11
CA VAL A 113 1.05 -17.58 2.10
C VAL A 113 2.51 -17.99 2.31
N ARG A 114 2.86 -19.18 1.84
CA ARG A 114 4.25 -19.62 1.68
C ARG A 114 4.54 -19.88 0.21
N PHE A 115 5.74 -19.57 -0.24
CA PHE A 115 6.21 -19.92 -1.57
C PHE A 115 7.09 -21.17 -1.49
N GLU A 116 6.65 -22.22 -2.18
CA GLU A 116 7.41 -23.44 -2.37
C GLU A 116 8.00 -23.42 -3.78
N ALA A 117 9.32 -23.39 -3.87
CA ALA A 117 10.00 -23.49 -5.14
C ALA A 117 10.06 -24.94 -5.60
N ASP A 118 10.17 -25.13 -6.93
CA ASP A 118 10.49 -26.43 -7.50
C ASP A 118 11.82 -26.94 -6.92
N PRO A 119 11.88 -28.17 -6.36
CA PRO A 119 13.12 -28.75 -5.83
C PRO A 119 14.26 -28.82 -6.84
N GLU A 120 13.97 -28.85 -8.14
CA GLU A 120 14.95 -28.88 -9.24
C GLU A 120 15.35 -27.47 -9.72
N SER A 121 14.79 -26.41 -9.13
CA SER A 121 15.09 -25.02 -9.49
C SER A 121 16.59 -24.72 -9.30
N PRO A 122 17.31 -24.26 -10.35
CA PRO A 122 18.70 -23.84 -10.22
C PRO A 122 18.84 -22.43 -9.62
N TYR A 123 17.73 -21.72 -9.41
CA TYR A 123 17.72 -20.33 -8.96
C TYR A 123 17.87 -20.22 -7.44
N THR A 124 18.52 -19.14 -7.00
CA THR A 124 18.83 -18.89 -5.58
C THR A 124 17.90 -17.85 -4.96
N GLY A 125 18.09 -17.55 -3.68
CA GLY A 125 17.29 -16.54 -2.97
C GLY A 125 15.88 -17.05 -2.72
N LEU A 126 14.85 -16.28 -3.09
CA LEU A 126 13.45 -16.68 -2.90
C LEU A 126 13.08 -17.95 -3.65
N PHE A 127 13.80 -18.29 -4.72
CA PHE A 127 13.63 -19.55 -5.45
C PHE A 127 14.20 -20.78 -4.72
N GLN A 128 14.66 -20.60 -3.48
CA GLN A 128 14.90 -21.70 -2.53
C GLN A 128 13.72 -21.90 -1.57
N GLY A 129 12.65 -21.13 -1.75
CA GLY A 129 11.46 -21.10 -0.91
C GLY A 129 11.40 -19.85 -0.03
N ALA A 130 10.17 -19.45 0.33
CA ALA A 130 9.91 -18.38 1.29
C ALA A 130 8.78 -18.79 2.23
N GLY A 131 9.09 -18.93 3.52
CA GLY A 131 8.16 -19.46 4.51
C GLY A 131 7.01 -18.52 4.89
N TYR A 132 7.18 -17.22 4.67
CA TYR A 132 6.25 -16.18 5.12
C TYR A 132 5.98 -15.16 4.02
N GLY A 133 4.71 -14.81 3.85
CA GLY A 133 4.29 -13.94 2.78
C GLY A 133 2.83 -13.55 2.89
N ILE A 134 2.47 -12.47 2.20
CA ILE A 134 1.12 -11.92 2.18
C ILE A 134 0.67 -11.81 0.73
N LEU A 135 -0.44 -12.47 0.42
CA LEU A 135 -1.15 -12.33 -0.84
C LEU A 135 -2.35 -11.39 -0.65
N ARG A 136 -2.47 -10.41 -1.52
CA ARG A 136 -3.59 -9.46 -1.58
C ARG A 136 -4.26 -9.53 -2.95
N ILE A 137 -5.49 -10.01 -2.98
CA ILE A 137 -6.31 -10.17 -4.18
C ILE A 137 -7.33 -9.03 -4.23
N SER A 138 -7.47 -8.35 -5.37
CA SER A 138 -8.25 -7.11 -5.46
C SER A 138 -8.83 -6.86 -6.85
N VAL A 139 -9.81 -5.95 -6.90
CA VAL A 139 -10.35 -5.40 -8.15
C VAL A 139 -9.91 -3.94 -8.30
N THR A 140 -9.53 -3.54 -9.51
CA THR A 140 -8.94 -2.20 -9.76
C THR A 140 -9.89 -1.06 -9.41
N ALA A 141 -11.18 -1.19 -9.74
CA ALA A 141 -12.22 -0.18 -9.51
C ALA A 141 -13.58 -0.86 -9.24
N ASP A 142 -14.65 -0.07 -9.08
CA ASP A 142 -16.02 -0.60 -8.95
C ASP A 142 -16.47 -1.34 -10.22
N PRO A 143 -16.73 -2.66 -10.15
CA PRO A 143 -17.20 -3.45 -11.30
C PRO A 143 -18.58 -3.03 -11.82
N LYS A 144 -19.36 -2.24 -11.07
CA LYS A 144 -20.66 -1.72 -11.54
C LYS A 144 -20.51 -0.57 -12.52
N GLY A 145 -19.40 0.18 -12.44
CA GLY A 145 -19.15 1.35 -13.27
C GLY A 145 -18.04 1.15 -14.31
N LYS A 146 -17.36 0.00 -14.28
CA LYS A 146 -16.26 -0.40 -15.15
C LYS A 146 -16.19 -1.91 -15.30
N ASP A 147 -15.47 -2.36 -16.30
CA ASP A 147 -15.12 -3.76 -16.50
C ASP A 147 -14.41 -4.34 -15.26
N PHE A 148 -14.70 -5.61 -14.99
CA PHE A 148 -14.07 -6.35 -13.90
C PHE A 148 -12.58 -6.51 -14.21
N ALA A 149 -11.72 -5.84 -13.44
CA ALA A 149 -10.27 -5.86 -13.63
C ALA A 149 -9.58 -6.49 -12.41
N PRO A 150 -9.33 -7.82 -12.43
CA PRO A 150 -8.68 -8.53 -11.33
C PRO A 150 -7.17 -8.32 -11.33
N GLY A 151 -6.61 -8.22 -10.13
CA GLY A 151 -5.16 -8.22 -9.92
C GLY A 151 -4.77 -8.61 -8.51
N PHE A 152 -3.52 -8.99 -8.31
CA PHE A 152 -2.97 -9.30 -7.00
C PHE A 152 -1.65 -8.58 -6.73
N ALA A 153 -1.34 -8.46 -5.46
CA ALA A 153 -0.02 -8.14 -4.96
C ALA A 153 0.43 -9.26 -4.01
N LEU A 154 1.65 -9.76 -4.22
CA LEU A 154 2.32 -10.73 -3.38
C LEU A 154 3.53 -10.05 -2.74
N LYS A 155 3.66 -10.21 -1.44
CA LYS A 155 4.85 -9.80 -0.68
C LYS A 155 5.46 -11.05 -0.05
N LEU A 156 6.71 -11.35 -0.38
CA LEU A 156 7.49 -12.41 0.23
C LEU A 156 8.47 -11.78 1.21
N LEU A 157 8.33 -12.15 2.48
CA LEU A 157 9.02 -11.51 3.59
C LEU A 157 10.39 -12.14 3.76
N VAL A 158 11.40 -11.31 4.03
CA VAL A 158 12.78 -11.79 4.16
C VAL A 158 13.42 -11.30 5.45
N ASP A 159 14.17 -12.19 6.09
CA ASP A 159 14.89 -11.93 7.34
C ASP A 159 15.93 -10.81 7.15
N GLY A 160 15.91 -9.82 8.04
CA GLY A 160 16.99 -8.83 8.16
C GLY A 160 17.18 -7.89 6.97
N LYS A 161 16.28 -7.90 5.99
CA LYS A 161 16.33 -7.04 4.79
C LYS A 161 14.93 -6.74 4.22
N PRO A 162 14.78 -5.73 3.35
CA PRO A 162 13.51 -5.44 2.69
C PRO A 162 12.85 -6.67 2.05
N SER A 163 11.52 -6.73 2.15
CA SER A 163 10.73 -7.78 1.52
C SER A 163 10.63 -7.60 0.01
N GLU A 164 10.43 -8.70 -0.69
CA GLU A 164 10.33 -8.71 -2.15
C GLU A 164 8.87 -8.73 -2.57
N ASN A 165 8.55 -7.95 -3.60
CA ASN A 165 7.17 -7.65 -3.96
C ASN A 165 6.92 -7.96 -5.44
N LEU A 166 5.79 -8.61 -5.70
CA LEU A 166 5.26 -8.86 -7.03
C LEU A 166 3.86 -8.26 -7.10
N SER A 167 3.55 -7.58 -8.20
CA SER A 167 2.18 -7.17 -8.51
C SER A 167 1.87 -7.62 -9.92
N ALA A 168 0.66 -8.15 -10.11
CA ALA A 168 0.23 -8.66 -11.39
C ALA A 168 -1.24 -8.34 -11.65
N LEU A 169 -1.56 -8.19 -12.92
CA LEU A 169 -2.87 -7.80 -13.45
C LEU A 169 -3.10 -8.58 -14.75
N TYR A 170 -4.35 -8.80 -15.12
CA TYR A 170 -4.68 -9.27 -16.47
C TYR A 170 -4.45 -8.15 -17.49
N MET A 171 -5.33 -7.14 -17.51
CA MET A 171 -5.24 -5.94 -18.36
C MET A 171 -5.80 -4.71 -17.64
N LEU A 172 -5.38 -3.52 -18.07
CA LEU A 172 -5.91 -2.26 -17.53
C LEU A 172 -7.39 -2.04 -17.87
N SER A 173 -7.84 -2.54 -19.02
CA SER A 173 -9.26 -2.56 -19.41
C SER A 173 -10.08 -3.57 -18.62
N GLY A 174 -9.47 -4.66 -18.13
CA GLY A 174 -10.16 -5.73 -17.42
C GLY A 174 -10.65 -6.84 -18.34
N GLN A 175 -11.61 -7.65 -17.86
CA GLN A 175 -12.20 -8.80 -18.54
C GLN A 175 -13.73 -8.65 -18.71
N GLY A 176 -14.20 -7.42 -18.91
CA GLY A 176 -15.60 -7.12 -19.15
C GLY A 176 -16.52 -7.54 -18.00
N ALA A 177 -17.59 -8.27 -18.34
CA ALA A 177 -18.59 -8.79 -17.41
C ALA A 177 -18.22 -10.17 -16.84
N ASP A 178 -17.09 -10.76 -17.20
CA ASP A 178 -16.65 -12.01 -16.59
C ASP A 178 -16.14 -11.73 -15.17
N HIS A 179 -16.84 -12.24 -14.17
CA HIS A 179 -16.47 -12.09 -12.76
C HIS A 179 -15.61 -13.25 -12.22
N ASN A 180 -15.21 -14.20 -13.07
CA ASN A 180 -14.25 -15.23 -12.71
C ASN A 180 -12.83 -14.65 -12.62
N PHE A 181 -12.36 -14.42 -11.40
CA PHE A 181 -11.03 -13.87 -11.13
C PHE A 181 -9.88 -14.63 -11.81
N PHE A 182 -10.05 -15.93 -12.03
CA PHE A 182 -9.01 -16.82 -12.57
C PHE A 182 -9.24 -17.17 -14.05
N ALA A 183 -10.10 -16.44 -14.76
CA ALA A 183 -10.37 -16.68 -16.18
C ALA A 183 -9.14 -16.46 -17.06
N HIS A 184 -8.24 -15.56 -16.66
CA HIS A 184 -7.06 -15.18 -17.42
C HIS A 184 -5.80 -15.18 -16.56
N GLU A 185 -4.67 -15.45 -17.20
CA GLU A 185 -3.36 -15.35 -16.57
C GLU A 185 -3.07 -13.89 -16.19
N LEU A 186 -2.52 -13.72 -14.98
CA LEU A 186 -2.12 -12.41 -14.46
C LEU A 186 -0.61 -12.26 -14.67
N SER A 187 -0.18 -11.11 -15.18
CA SER A 187 1.21 -10.82 -15.49
C SER A 187 1.71 -9.57 -14.76
N ASN A 188 2.99 -9.58 -14.36
CA ASN A 188 3.70 -8.39 -13.90
C ASN A 188 4.22 -7.52 -15.04
N ILE A 189 4.16 -8.04 -16.27
CA ILE A 189 4.33 -7.29 -17.51
C ILE A 189 2.93 -7.11 -18.08
N ILE A 190 2.33 -5.96 -17.82
CA ILE A 190 0.94 -5.70 -18.21
C ILE A 190 0.90 -5.53 -19.74
N PRO A 191 0.23 -6.43 -20.48
CA PRO A 191 0.13 -6.32 -21.93
C PRO A 191 -0.64 -5.04 -22.29
N THR A 192 -0.23 -4.40 -23.37
CA THR A 192 -1.03 -3.31 -23.94
C THR A 192 -2.19 -3.92 -24.74
N GLU A 193 -3.28 -3.17 -24.90
CA GLU A 193 -4.45 -3.59 -25.72
C GLU A 193 -4.05 -4.02 -27.16
N THR A 194 -2.91 -3.53 -27.64
CA THR A 194 -2.37 -3.86 -28.97
C THR A 194 -1.80 -5.28 -29.02
N ASP A 195 -1.30 -5.80 -27.90
CA ASP A 195 -0.59 -7.08 -27.80
C ASP A 195 -1.53 -8.30 -27.80
N GLN A 196 -2.80 -8.14 -27.39
CA GLN A 196 -3.79 -9.23 -27.42
C GLN A 196 -4.45 -9.41 -28.80
N ARG A 197 -4.68 -8.31 -29.55
CA ARG A 197 -5.23 -8.42 -30.91
C ARG A 197 -4.32 -9.14 -31.90
N SER A 198 -3.02 -9.25 -31.62
CA SER A 198 -2.10 -10.02 -32.46
C SER A 198 -2.15 -11.52 -32.12
N THR A 199 -2.42 -11.88 -30.86
CA THR A 199 -2.56 -13.27 -30.41
C THR A 199 -3.89 -13.88 -30.82
N GLU A 200 -5.00 -13.13 -30.79
CA GLU A 200 -6.32 -13.62 -31.24
C GLU A 200 -6.47 -13.69 -32.77
N ARG A 201 -5.68 -12.92 -33.54
CA ARG A 201 -5.70 -12.96 -35.01
C ARG A 201 -4.73 -14.00 -35.60
N GLY A 202 -3.95 -14.67 -34.75
CA GLY A 202 -3.00 -15.71 -35.14
C GLY A 202 -3.42 -17.13 -34.75
N ALA A 203 -4.61 -17.30 -34.18
CA ALA A 203 -5.18 -18.59 -33.77
C ALA A 203 -6.30 -19.05 -34.71
#